data_AF-A0A6B3I563-F1
#
_entry.id   AF-A0A6B3I563-F1
#
_cell.length_a   1.000
_cell.length_b   1.000
_cell.length_c   1.000
_cell.angle_alpha   90.00
_cell.angle_beta   90.00
_cell.angle_gamma   90.00
#
_symmetry.space_group_name_H-M   'P 1'
#
loop_
_entity.id
_entity.type
_entity.pdbx_description
1 polymer ?
#
loop_
_entity_poly.entity_id
_entity_poly.type
_entity_poly.pdbx_seq_one_letter_code
_entity_poly.pdbx_strand_id
1 'polypeptide(L)' 'MYDKLTETYVLDPENREFLQEANPWALHGIAERLLEAESRGMWAKPDPAVLEALRQVYLETEGNLEGED' A
#
# COMPACT_ATOMS: atom_id res chain seq x y z
N MET A 1 6.13 13.00 -3.99
CA MET A 1 6.50 11.77 -4.74
C MET A 1 5.79 10.58 -4.14
N TYR A 2 6.07 10.23 -2.87
CA TYR A 2 5.41 9.14 -2.17
C TYR A 2 3.89 9.28 -2.11
N ASP A 3 3.35 10.49 -1.85
CA ASP A 3 1.90 10.72 -1.86
C ASP A 3 1.26 10.27 -3.19
N LYS A 4 1.89 10.64 -4.31
CA LYS A 4 1.37 10.28 -5.63
C LYS A 4 1.48 8.78 -5.92
N LEU A 5 2.55 8.12 -5.45
CA LEU A 5 2.69 6.67 -5.57
C LEU A 5 1.61 5.94 -4.76
N THR A 6 1.38 6.37 -3.52
CA THR A 6 0.33 5.83 -2.65
C THR A 6 -1.06 6.03 -3.27
N GLU A 7 -1.37 7.25 -3.71
CA GLU A 7 -2.63 7.53 -4.39
C GLU A 7 -2.82 6.66 -5.63
N THR A 8 -1.78 6.53 -6.47
CA THR A 8 -1.92 5.90 -7.79
C THR A 8 -1.95 4.38 -7.71
N TYR A 9 -1.10 3.76 -6.89
CA TYR A 9 -0.93 2.30 -6.89
C TYR A 9 -1.66 1.59 -5.76
N VAL A 10 -2.05 2.32 -4.71
CA VAL A 10 -2.64 1.71 -3.50
C VAL A 10 -4.08 2.18 -3.29
N LEU A 11 -4.35 3.47 -3.44
CA LEU A 11 -5.67 4.04 -3.09
C LEU A 11 -6.61 4.20 -4.29
N ASP A 12 -6.07 4.33 -5.50
CA ASP A 12 -6.86 4.33 -6.72
C ASP A 12 -7.53 2.95 -6.89
N PRO A 13 -8.87 2.91 -6.97
CA PRO A 13 -9.60 1.64 -6.95
C PRO A 13 -9.31 0.78 -8.18
N GLU A 14 -9.10 1.39 -9.35
CA GLU A 14 -8.83 0.65 -10.59
C GLU A 14 -7.46 -0.03 -10.54
N ASN A 15 -6.42 0.72 -10.16
CA ASN A 15 -5.08 0.13 -10.00
C ASN A 15 -5.01 -0.88 -8.86
N ARG A 16 -5.73 -0.63 -7.76
CA ARG A 16 -5.77 -1.54 -6.63
C ARG A 16 -6.41 -2.88 -7.01
N GLU A 17 -7.58 -2.84 -7.65
CA GLU A 17 -8.26 -4.04 -8.15
C GLU A 17 -7.39 -4.80 -9.15
N PHE A 18 -6.81 -4.09 -10.12
CA PHE A 18 -5.90 -4.66 -11.09
C PHE A 18 -4.71 -5.38 -10.43
N LEU A 19 -4.02 -4.72 -9.48
CA LEU A 19 -2.87 -5.33 -8.81
C LEU A 19 -3.28 -6.49 -7.91
N GLN A 20 -4.42 -6.40 -7.24
CA GLN A 20 -4.93 -7.45 -6.37
C GLN A 20 -5.26 -8.73 -7.15
N GLU A 21 -5.80 -8.61 -8.37
CA GLU A 21 -6.05 -9.75 -9.26
C GLU A 21 -4.78 -10.26 -9.94
N ALA A 22 -3.95 -9.35 -10.47
CA ALA A 22 -2.81 -9.73 -11.29
C ALA A 22 -1.62 -10.22 -10.47
N ASN A 23 -1.35 -9.58 -9.32
CA ASN A 23 -0.23 -9.92 -8.45
C ASN A 23 -0.43 -9.33 -7.03
N PRO A 24 -1.18 -10.01 -6.14
CA PRO A 24 -1.44 -9.49 -4.79
C PRO A 24 -0.16 -9.31 -3.96
N TRP A 25 0.89 -10.09 -4.22
CA TRP A 25 2.22 -9.91 -3.62
C TRP A 25 2.87 -8.58 -4.00
N ALA A 26 2.65 -8.09 -5.23
CA ALA A 26 3.16 -6.81 -5.66
C ALA A 26 2.44 -5.65 -4.95
N LEU A 27 1.11 -5.73 -4.79
CA LEU A 27 0.36 -4.74 -4.03
C LEU A 27 0.85 -4.67 -2.57
N HIS A 28 1.01 -5.83 -1.93
CA HIS A 28 1.57 -5.93 -0.58
C HIS A 28 2.97 -5.31 -0.49
N GLY A 29 3.89 -5.67 -1.40
CA GLY A 29 5.26 -5.15 -1.41
C GLY A 29 5.35 -3.65 -1.70
N ILE A 30 4.45 -3.10 -2.53
CA ILE A 30 4.33 -1.64 -2.73
C ILE A 30 3.91 -0.98 -1.42
N ALA A 31 2.89 -1.51 -0.76
CA ALA A 31 2.40 -0.96 0.50
C ALA A 31 3.48 -0.99 1.59
N GLU A 32 4.18 -2.12 1.73
CA GLU A 32 5.32 -2.30 2.64
C GLU A 32 6.41 -1.25 2.39
N ARG A 33 6.83 -1.07 1.14
CA ARG A 33 7.92 -0.15 0.81
C ARG A 33 7.57 1.32 1.05
N LEU A 34 6.30 1.68 0.88
CA LEU A 34 5.80 3.02 1.18
C LEU A 34 5.76 3.27 2.70
N LEU A 35 5.35 2.28 3.50
CA LEU A 35 5.41 2.35 4.97
C LEU A 35 6.87 2.39 5.47
N GLU A 36 7.78 1.66 4.83
CA GLU A 36 9.21 1.75 5.11
C GLU A 36 9.76 3.16 4.83
N ALA A 37 9.31 3.81 3.75
CA ALA A 37 9.72 5.17 3.43
C ALA A 37 9.26 6.18 4.49
N GLU A 38 8.07 6.01 5.06
CA GLU A 38 7.59 6.82 6.18
C GLU A 38 8.43 6.56 7.45
N SER A 39 8.61 5.30 7.83
CA SER A 39 9.33 4.95 9.07
C SER A 39 10.80 5.37 9.07
N ARG A 40 11.43 5.44 7.89
CA ARG A 40 12.80 5.93 7.69
C ARG A 40 12.90 7.44 7.49
N GLY A 41 11.78 8.17 7.52
CA GLY A 41 11.72 9.62 7.32
C GLY A 41 11.99 10.07 5.88
N MET A 42 11.98 9.16 4.91
CA MET A 42 12.08 9.49 3.47
C MET A 42 10.80 10.16 2.97
N TRP A 43 9.65 9.73 3.51
CA TRP A 43 8.38 10.43 3.37
C TRP A 43 8.12 11.24 4.64
N ALA A 44 8.63 12.49 4.67
CA ALA A 44 8.78 13.23 5.92
C ALA A 44 7.48 13.67 6.62
N LYS A 45 6.41 13.93 5.86
CA LYS A 45 5.12 14.44 6.37
C LYS A 45 3.95 13.98 5.50
N PRO A 46 3.62 12.68 5.47
CA PRO A 46 2.41 12.20 4.81
C PRO A 46 1.17 12.85 5.42
N ASP A 47 0.11 12.98 4.62
CA ASP A 47 -1.22 13.20 5.18
C ASP A 47 -1.58 12.01 6.10
N PRO A 48 -1.98 12.24 7.36
CA PRO A 48 -2.35 11.17 8.29
C PRO A 48 -3.44 10.24 7.74
N ALA A 49 -4.40 10.76 6.98
CA ALA A 49 -5.47 9.95 6.39
C ALA A 49 -4.94 9.03 5.28
N VAL A 50 -3.99 9.51 4.47
CA VAL A 50 -3.34 8.71 3.43
C VAL A 50 -2.46 7.62 4.06
N LEU A 51 -1.72 7.96 5.11
CA LEU A 51 -0.89 6.99 5.84
C LEU A 51 -1.74 5.90 6.50
N GLU A 52 -2.89 6.27 7.08
CA GLU A 52 -3.79 5.30 7.67
C GLU A 52 -4.41 4.39 6.60
N ALA A 53 -4.87 4.95 5.48
CA ALA A 53 -5.38 4.14 4.38
C ALA A 53 -4.34 3.16 3.84
N LEU A 54 -3.07 3.59 3.71
CA LEU A 54 -1.96 2.72 3.33
C LEU A 54 -1.75 1.55 4.32
N ARG A 55 -1.84 1.80 5.63
CA ARG A 55 -1.75 0.73 6.65
C ARG A 55 -2.89 -0.27 6.55
N GLN A 56 -4.12 0.20 6.29
CA GLN A 56 -5.26 -0.69 6.10
C GLN A 56 -5.05 -1.59 4.88
N VAL A 57 -4.59 -1.06 3.75
CA VAL A 57 -4.28 -1.89 2.57
C VAL A 57 -3.17 -2.89 2.85
N TYR A 58 -2.12 -2.51 3.59
CA TYR A 58 -1.06 -3.44 3.99
C TYR A 58 -1.64 -4.63 4.78
N LEU A 59 -2.45 -4.37 5.81
CA LEU A 59 -3.08 -5.43 6.62
C LEU A 59 -4.04 -6.31 5.81
N GLU A 60 -4.84 -5.70 4.93
CA GLU A 60 -5.76 -6.44 4.07
C GLU A 60 -5.01 -7.36 3.10
N THR A 61 -3.91 -6.87 2.50
CA THR A 61 -3.09 -7.69 1.61
C THR A 61 -2.35 -8.80 2.36
N GLU A 62 -1.83 -8.53 3.56
CA GLU A 62 -1.21 -9.54 4.43
C GLU A 62 -2.21 -10.65 4.77
N GLY A 63 -3.41 -10.29 5.25
CA GLY A 63 -4.45 -11.26 5.58
C GLY A 63 -4.95 -12.07 4.39
N ASN A 64 -5.02 -11.48 3.20
CA ASN A 64 -5.37 -12.22 1.98
C ASN A 64 -4.27 -13.23 1.59
N LEU A 65 -3.00 -12.85 1.72
CA LEU A 65 -1.87 -13.71 1.36
C LEU A 65 -1.67 -14.85 2.37
N GLU A 66 -1.89 -14.60 3.67
CA GLU A 66 -1.80 -15.62 4.72
C GLU A 66 -3.03 -16.54 4.79
N GLY A 67 -4.18 -16.08 4.28
CA GLY A 67 -5.44 -16.84 4.29
C GLY A 67 -5.60 -17.84 3.14
N GLU A 68 -4.65 -17.91 2.20
CA GLU A 68 -4.65 -18.82 1.04
C GLU A 68 -4.00 -20.19 1.31
N ASP A 69 -3.68 -20.52 2.57
CA ASP A 69 -3.18 -21.84 3.02
C ASP A 69 -4.28 -22.92 3.24
#